data_AF-A0A2G9UHN7-F1
#
_entry.id   AF-A0A2G9UHN7-F1
#
_cell.length_a   1.000
_cell.length_b   1.000
_cell.length_c   1.000
_cell.angle_alpha   90.00
_cell.angle_beta   90.00
_cell.angle_gamma   90.00
#
_symmetry.space_group_name_H-M   'P 1'
#
loop_
_entity.id
_entity.type
_entity.pdbx_description
1 polymer ?
#
loop_
_entity_poly.entity_id
_entity_poly.type
_entity_poly.pdbx_seq_one_letter_code
_entity_poly.pdbx_strand_id
1 'polypeptide(L)'
;MVTILISRYATKKIEVDMLIDGLLASLVSSTAGCLFYTPWQATLVGAIGSTLALIAYPVLERAKIDDPVGVIPVHVVGSVWGMISPAIFVCRDFGLAEHKVTNENDLSGLLYGGGLTLLSYQLAALGVIAFFSATCAFSILWVRFN
;
A
#
# COMPACT_ATOMS: atom_id res chain seq x y z
N MET A 1 -0.07 -3.59 -16.55
CA MET A 1 -0.81 -4.70 -17.18
C MET A 1 -2.10 -5.02 -16.44
N VAL A 2 -2.05 -5.27 -15.12
CA VAL A 2 -3.25 -5.60 -14.31
C VAL A 2 -4.35 -4.55 -14.43
N THR A 3 -4.00 -3.27 -14.29
CA THR A 3 -4.92 -2.13 -14.47
C THR A 3 -5.64 -2.12 -15.82
N ILE A 4 -4.94 -2.48 -16.90
CA ILE A 4 -5.52 -2.53 -18.25
C ILE A 4 -6.58 -3.62 -18.33
N LEU A 5 -6.30 -4.79 -17.75
CA LEU A 5 -7.24 -5.91 -17.69
C LEU A 5 -8.48 -5.54 -16.87
N ILE A 6 -8.28 -4.91 -15.71
CA ILE A 6 -9.37 -4.46 -14.84
C ILE A 6 -10.24 -3.41 -15.54
N SER A 7 -9.63 -2.38 -16.12
CA SER A 7 -10.35 -1.34 -16.87
C SER A 7 -11.13 -1.94 -18.03
N ARG A 8 -10.50 -2.80 -18.84
CA ARG A 8 -11.16 -3.46 -19.97
C ARG A 8 -12.32 -4.35 -19.54
N TYR A 9 -12.21 -5.03 -18.41
CA TYR A 9 -13.27 -5.87 -17.88
C TYR A 9 -14.42 -5.05 -17.29
N ALA A 10 -14.12 -4.01 -16.51
CA ALA A 10 -15.10 -3.20 -15.81
C ALA A 10 -15.88 -2.26 -16.75
N THR A 11 -15.20 -1.54 -17.64
CA THR A 11 -15.80 -0.46 -18.45
C THR A 11 -15.99 -0.86 -19.92
N LYS A 12 -15.54 -2.07 -20.30
CA LYS A 12 -15.44 -2.53 -21.70
C LYS A 12 -14.55 -1.64 -22.57
N LYS A 13 -13.83 -0.67 -22.00
CA LYS A 13 -12.88 0.22 -22.68
C LYS A 13 -11.59 0.28 -21.84
N ILE A 14 -10.54 0.88 -22.39
CA ILE A 14 -9.34 1.17 -21.62
C ILE A 14 -9.44 2.65 -21.28
N GLU A 15 -9.70 2.94 -20.01
CA GLU A 15 -9.78 4.31 -19.50
C GLU A 15 -8.41 4.77 -19.02
N VAL A 16 -8.03 5.99 -19.41
CA VAL A 16 -6.72 6.56 -19.11
C VAL A 16 -6.59 6.85 -17.61
N ASP A 17 -7.66 7.33 -16.98
CA ASP A 17 -7.66 7.69 -15.55
C ASP A 17 -7.42 6.45 -14.68
N MET A 18 -8.18 5.37 -14.91
CA MET A 18 -7.93 4.09 -14.23
C MET A 18 -6.50 3.59 -14.47
N LEU A 19 -5.94 3.80 -15.67
CA LEU A 19 -4.58 3.40 -16.01
C LEU A 19 -3.53 4.15 -15.19
N ILE A 20 -3.68 5.48 -15.10
CA ILE A 20 -2.80 6.36 -14.32
C ILE A 20 -2.91 6.00 -12.84
N ASP A 21 -4.12 5.91 -12.30
CA ASP A 21 -4.34 5.62 -10.88
C ASP A 21 -3.81 4.25 -10.49
N GLY A 22 -4.02 3.23 -11.33
CA GLY A 22 -3.45 1.91 -11.09
C GLY A 22 -1.92 1.90 -11.14
N LEU A 23 -1.30 2.70 -12.02
CA LEU A 23 0.16 2.85 -12.06
C LEU A 23 0.69 3.54 -10.79
N LEU A 24 0.05 4.62 -10.37
CA LEU A 24 0.40 5.34 -9.14
C LEU A 24 0.21 4.45 -7.90
N ALA A 25 -0.91 3.73 -7.81
CA ALA A 25 -1.18 2.81 -6.71
C ALA A 25 -0.14 1.67 -6.64
N SER A 26 0.30 1.17 -7.80
CA SER A 26 1.39 0.18 -7.88
C SER A 26 2.71 0.73 -7.35
N LEU A 27 3.05 1.98 -7.71
CA LEU A 27 4.25 2.66 -7.25
C LEU A 27 4.21 2.87 -5.73
N VAL A 28 3.11 3.44 -5.22
CA VAL A 28 2.88 3.68 -3.79
C VAL A 28 3.01 2.37 -3.00
N SER A 29 2.33 1.31 -3.45
CA SER A 29 2.32 0.01 -2.76
C SER A 29 3.69 -0.65 -2.65
N SER A 30 4.62 -0.36 -3.56
CA SER A 30 5.96 -0.97 -3.55
C SER A 30 6.97 -0.20 -2.69
N THR A 31 6.61 1.00 -2.22
CA THR A 31 7.54 1.95 -1.58
C THR A 31 8.10 1.42 -0.27
N ALA A 32 7.29 0.81 0.60
CA ALA A 32 7.72 0.39 1.93
C ALA A 32 8.71 -0.80 1.92
N GLY A 33 8.73 -1.59 0.84
CA GLY A 33 9.60 -2.75 0.67
C GLY A 33 10.66 -2.60 -0.41
N CYS A 34 10.86 -1.40 -0.96
CA CYS A 34 11.65 -1.17 -2.17
C CYS A 34 13.08 -1.69 -2.10
N LEU A 35 13.73 -1.62 -0.93
CA LEU A 35 15.08 -2.11 -0.71
C LEU A 35 15.17 -3.64 -0.61
N PHE A 36 14.06 -4.30 -0.26
CA PHE A 36 14.05 -5.70 0.14
C PHE A 36 13.35 -6.62 -0.87
N TYR A 37 12.62 -6.05 -1.84
CA TYR A 37 11.91 -6.82 -2.84
C TYR A 37 12.79 -7.23 -4.00
N THR A 38 12.71 -8.51 -4.35
CA THR A 38 13.13 -9.01 -5.66
C THR A 38 12.21 -8.45 -6.78
N PRO A 39 12.66 -8.40 -8.04
CA PRO A 39 11.83 -7.89 -9.14
C PRO A 39 10.45 -8.57 -9.27
N TRP A 40 10.39 -9.88 -8.99
CA TRP A 40 9.13 -10.63 -8.98
C TRP A 40 8.21 -10.18 -7.84
N GLN A 41 8.73 -10.04 -6.61
CA GLN A 41 7.94 -9.59 -5.46
C GLN A 41 7.43 -8.17 -5.67
N ALA A 42 8.26 -7.25 -6.16
CA ALA A 42 7.84 -5.88 -6.47
C ALA A 42 6.70 -5.85 -7.49
N THR A 43 6.78 -6.69 -8.54
CA THR A 43 5.72 -6.82 -9.54
C THR A 43 4.41 -7.32 -8.92
N LEU A 44 4.48 -8.32 -8.04
CA LEU A 44 3.32 -8.91 -7.39
C LEU A 44 2.68 -7.95 -6.39
N VAL A 45 3.47 -7.26 -5.57
CA VAL A 45 3.00 -6.27 -4.60
C VAL A 45 2.31 -5.10 -5.31
N GLY A 46 2.92 -4.59 -6.39
CA GLY A 46 2.32 -3.53 -7.21
C GLY A 46 1.04 -3.96 -7.93
N ALA A 47 0.99 -5.20 -8.44
CA ALA A 47 -0.21 -5.78 -9.04
C ALA A 47 -1.39 -5.86 -8.06
N ILE A 48 -1.14 -6.32 -6.83
CA ILE A 48 -2.17 -6.39 -5.79
C ILE A 48 -2.58 -4.98 -5.36
N GLY A 49 -1.62 -4.08 -5.16
CA GLY A 49 -1.87 -2.69 -4.79
C GLY A 49 -2.75 -1.93 -5.77
N SER A 50 -2.43 -2.03 -7.06
CA SER A 50 -3.26 -1.45 -8.13
C SER A 50 -4.67 -2.05 -8.18
N THR A 51 -4.82 -3.35 -7.95
CA THR A 51 -6.13 -4.01 -7.90
C THR A 51 -6.98 -3.50 -6.74
N LEU A 52 -6.39 -3.44 -5.54
CA LEU A 52 -7.09 -2.97 -4.33
C LEU A 52 -7.51 -1.50 -4.47
N ALA A 53 -6.64 -0.65 -5.01
CA ALA A 53 -6.97 0.75 -5.26
C ALA A 53 -8.16 0.89 -6.23
N LEU A 54 -8.16 0.19 -7.37
CA LEU A 54 -9.27 0.31 -8.34
C LEU A 54 -10.60 -0.20 -7.79
N ILE A 55 -10.57 -1.21 -6.92
CA ILE A 55 -11.78 -1.73 -6.25
C ILE A 55 -12.28 -0.73 -5.18
N ALA A 56 -11.45 0.17 -4.68
CA ALA A 56 -11.87 1.16 -3.67
C ALA A 56 -12.82 2.23 -4.24
N TYR A 57 -12.72 2.56 -5.53
CA TYR A 57 -13.63 3.53 -6.19
C TYR A 57 -15.11 3.21 -6.00
N PRO A 58 -15.64 2.03 -6.39
CA PRO A 58 -17.05 1.71 -6.19
C PRO A 58 -17.45 1.61 -4.71
N VAL A 59 -16.49 1.37 -3.80
CA VAL A 59 -16.75 1.38 -2.35
C VAL A 59 -16.96 2.82 -1.85
N LEU A 60 -16.12 3.76 -2.30
CA LEU A 60 -16.25 5.19 -1.97
C LEU A 60 -17.53 5.79 -2.55
N GLU A 61 -17.88 5.42 -3.77
CA GLU A 61 -19.13 5.85 -4.41
C GLU A 61 -20.35 5.39 -3.60
N ARG A 62 -20.37 4.12 -3.15
CA ARG A 62 -21.43 3.59 -2.27
C ARG A 62 -21.48 4.29 -0.92
N ALA A 63 -20.33 4.72 -0.40
CA ALA A 63 -20.23 5.51 0.82
C ALA A 63 -20.62 6.99 0.61
N LYS A 64 -20.92 7.41 -0.62
CA LYS A 64 -21.18 8.81 -1.00
C LYS A 64 -20.04 9.75 -0.63
N ILE A 65 -18.81 9.25 -0.70
CA ILE A 65 -17.60 10.04 -0.49
C ILE A 65 -17.12 10.46 -1.88
N ASP A 66 -17.19 11.76 -2.17
CA ASP A 66 -16.70 12.34 -3.42
C ASP A 66 -15.20 12.62 -3.29
N ASP A 67 -14.39 11.75 -3.90
CA ASP A 67 -12.94 11.90 -3.98
C ASP A 67 -12.57 12.33 -5.41
N PRO A 68 -12.48 13.65 -5.69
CA PRO A 68 -12.36 14.16 -7.05
C PRO A 68 -11.02 13.84 -7.72
N VAL A 69 -10.00 13.46 -6.95
CA VAL A 69 -8.64 13.22 -7.44
C VAL A 69 -8.20 11.77 -7.21
N GLY A 70 -9.01 10.94 -6.55
CA GLY A 70 -8.65 9.54 -6.28
C GLY A 70 -7.55 9.38 -5.24
N VAL A 71 -7.44 10.32 -4.31
CA VAL A 71 -6.39 10.30 -3.28
C VAL A 71 -6.57 9.11 -2.34
N ILE A 72 -7.80 8.77 -1.97
CA ILE A 72 -8.09 7.68 -1.03
C ILE A 72 -7.74 6.31 -1.66
N PRO A 73 -8.22 5.96 -2.87
CA PRO A 73 -7.82 4.73 -3.56
C PRO A 73 -6.31 4.57 -3.72
N VAL A 74 -5.63 5.59 -4.22
CA VAL A 74 -4.21 5.50 -4.59
C VAL A 74 -3.32 5.56 -3.35
N HIS A 75 -3.52 6.56 -2.50
CA HIS A 75 -2.60 6.85 -1.40
C HIS A 75 -2.99 6.18 -0.09
N VAL A 76 -4.28 6.00 0.21
CA VAL A 76 -4.68 5.34 1.47
C VAL A 76 -4.68 3.83 1.28
N VAL A 77 -5.48 3.32 0.35
CA VAL A 77 -5.62 1.86 0.14
C VAL A 77 -4.30 1.25 -0.36
N GLY A 78 -3.65 1.91 -1.32
CA GLY A 78 -2.32 1.52 -1.80
C GLY A 78 -1.27 1.51 -0.69
N SER A 79 -1.23 2.51 0.20
CA SER A 79 -0.24 2.54 1.30
C SER A 79 -0.53 1.51 2.39
N VAL A 80 -1.80 1.25 2.71
CA VAL A 80 -2.16 0.22 3.69
C VAL A 80 -1.66 -1.15 3.23
N TRP A 81 -1.94 -1.52 1.98
CA TRP A 81 -1.38 -2.74 1.41
C TRP A 81 0.16 -2.68 1.34
N GLY A 82 0.69 -1.54 0.91
CA GLY A 82 2.12 -1.32 0.78
C GLY A 82 2.89 -1.49 2.09
N MET A 83 2.32 -1.13 3.24
CA MET A 83 2.95 -1.31 4.55
C MET A 83 2.75 -2.70 5.14
N ILE A 84 1.68 -3.42 4.75
CA ILE A 84 1.48 -4.82 5.17
C ILE A 84 2.37 -5.76 4.36
N SER A 85 2.55 -5.48 3.07
CA SER A 85 3.28 -6.38 2.16
C SER A 85 4.72 -6.72 2.60
N PRO A 86 5.51 -5.81 3.21
CA PRO A 86 6.83 -6.14 3.70
C PRO A 86 6.82 -7.20 4.78
N ALA A 87 5.82 -7.17 5.66
CA ALA A 87 5.64 -8.17 6.71
C ALA A 87 5.37 -9.58 6.15
N ILE A 88 5.02 -9.70 4.87
CA ILE A 88 4.75 -10.98 4.21
C ILE A 88 5.97 -11.41 3.37
N PHE A 89 6.47 -10.50 2.53
CA PHE A 89 7.39 -10.83 1.43
C PHE A 89 8.86 -10.45 1.66
N VAL A 90 9.21 -9.70 2.70
CA VAL A 90 10.62 -9.30 2.91
C VAL A 90 11.46 -10.47 3.37
N CYS A 91 12.60 -10.68 2.71
CA CYS A 91 13.70 -11.47 3.25
C CYS A 91 14.81 -10.51 3.65
N ARG A 92 15.24 -10.56 4.90
CA ARG A 92 16.17 -9.57 5.46
C ARG A 92 17.56 -9.60 4.82
N ASP A 93 17.98 -10.77 4.37
CA ASP A 93 19.31 -10.99 3.79
C ASP A 93 19.43 -10.43 2.36
N PHE A 94 18.32 -10.20 1.67
CA PHE A 94 18.34 -9.83 0.25
C PHE A 94 18.76 -8.37 0.00
N GLY A 95 18.53 -7.47 0.96
CA GLY A 95 18.79 -6.03 0.81
C GLY A 95 19.93 -5.46 1.68
N LEU A 96 20.52 -6.28 2.55
CA LEU A 96 21.50 -5.85 3.57
C LEU A 96 22.73 -6.74 3.62
N ALA A 97 23.23 -7.22 2.46
CA ALA A 97 24.38 -8.12 2.38
C ALA A 97 25.65 -7.60 3.13
N GLU A 98 25.81 -6.29 3.29
CA GLU A 98 26.89 -5.66 4.08
C GLU A 98 26.54 -5.36 5.55
N HIS A 99 25.26 -5.36 5.92
CA HIS A 99 24.79 -5.02 7.26
C HIS A 99 24.08 -6.23 7.88
N LYS A 100 24.85 -7.24 8.28
CA LYS A 100 24.38 -8.32 9.15
C LYS A 100 23.98 -7.73 10.50
N VAL A 101 22.75 -7.25 10.61
CA VAL A 101 22.19 -6.84 11.90
C VAL A 101 22.09 -8.09 12.75
N THR A 102 23.02 -8.30 13.66
CA THR A 102 23.03 -9.38 14.66
C THR A 102 21.97 -9.12 15.74
N ASN A 103 20.72 -8.87 15.34
CA ASN A 103 19.61 -8.84 16.28
C ASN A 103 19.06 -10.25 16.44
N GLU A 104 18.78 -10.61 17.68
CA GLU A 104 18.23 -11.90 18.11
C GLU A 104 16.80 -12.13 17.57
N ASN A 105 16.15 -11.05 17.12
CA ASN A 105 14.85 -11.10 16.46
C ASN A 105 15.03 -11.11 14.94
N ASP A 106 14.80 -12.25 14.30
CA ASP A 106 14.72 -12.36 12.85
C ASP A 106 13.51 -11.57 12.34
N LEU A 107 13.74 -10.34 11.87
CA LEU A 107 12.72 -9.45 11.30
C LEU A 107 12.44 -9.80 9.83
N SER A 108 12.40 -11.09 9.51
CA SER A 108 12.02 -11.58 8.19
C SER A 108 10.49 -11.57 8.05
N GLY A 109 10.01 -11.50 6.81
CA GLY A 109 8.60 -11.62 6.50
C GLY A 109 8.05 -12.99 6.89
N LEU A 110 6.73 -13.06 7.01
CA LEU A 110 6.00 -14.25 7.43
C LEU A 110 6.33 -15.48 6.56
N LEU A 111 6.52 -15.29 5.25
CA LEU A 111 6.87 -16.36 4.31
C LEU A 111 8.30 -16.87 4.47
N TYR A 112 9.18 -16.09 5.10
CA TYR A 112 10.58 -16.40 5.32
C TYR A 112 10.88 -16.88 6.74
N GLY A 113 9.84 -17.09 7.56
CA GLY A 113 9.99 -17.67 8.91
C GLY A 113 10.20 -16.65 10.03
N GLY A 114 10.18 -15.34 9.76
CA GLY A 114 10.35 -14.30 10.79
C GLY A 114 9.13 -14.10 11.73
N GLY A 115 8.10 -14.93 11.60
CA GLY A 115 6.95 -14.96 12.49
C GLY A 115 6.03 -13.73 12.38
N LEU A 116 5.33 -13.40 13.48
CA LEU A 116 4.35 -12.30 13.53
C LEU A 116 4.95 -10.97 14.02
N THR A 117 6.24 -10.94 14.35
CA THR A 117 6.91 -9.75 14.90
C THR A 117 6.87 -8.59 13.90
N LEU A 118 7.37 -8.82 12.67
CA LEU A 118 7.36 -7.80 11.62
C LEU A 118 5.94 -7.35 11.26
N LEU A 119 4.98 -8.28 11.21
CA LEU A 119 3.57 -7.95 10.99
C LEU A 119 3.02 -7.04 12.09
N SER A 120 3.30 -7.35 13.36
CA SER A 120 2.85 -6.52 14.47
C SER A 120 3.45 -5.12 14.43
N TYR A 121 4.72 -4.96 14.06
CA TYR A 121 5.35 -3.66 13.89
C TYR A 121 4.73 -2.85 12.77
N GLN A 122 4.45 -3.47 11.62
CA GLN A 122 3.81 -2.79 10.49
C GLN A 122 2.37 -2.38 10.80
N LEU A 123 1.60 -3.22 11.47
CA LEU A 123 0.24 -2.89 11.90
C LEU A 123 0.23 -1.78 12.97
N ALA A 124 1.15 -1.81 13.92
CA ALA A 124 1.30 -0.75 14.91
C ALA A 124 1.67 0.59 14.23
N ALA A 125 2.62 0.57 13.29
CA ALA A 125 2.99 1.76 12.52
C ALA A 125 1.80 2.30 11.71
N LEU A 126 1.05 1.43 11.03
CA LEU A 126 -0.18 1.80 10.32
C LEU A 126 -1.19 2.49 11.25
N GLY A 127 -1.43 1.91 12.42
CA GLY A 127 -2.35 2.48 13.41
C GLY A 127 -1.92 3.86 13.89
N VAL A 128 -0.63 4.03 14.21
CA VAL A 128 -0.08 5.33 14.65
C VAL A 128 -0.17 6.38 13.55
N ILE A 129 0.21 6.04 12.31
CA ILE A 129 0.17 6.97 11.17
C ILE A 129 -1.28 7.37 10.87
N ALA A 130 -2.22 6.41 10.87
CA ALA A 130 -3.63 6.68 10.62
C ALA A 130 -4.22 7.59 11.70
N PHE A 131 -3.95 7.29 12.97
CA PHE A 131 -4.43 8.09 14.10
C PHE A 131 -3.87 9.52 14.06
N PHE A 132 -2.56 9.67 13.88
CA PHE A 132 -1.91 10.97 13.79
C PHE A 132 -2.44 11.79 12.60
N SER A 133 -2.50 11.19 11.41
CA SER A 133 -2.99 11.88 10.21
C SER A 133 -4.45 12.31 10.35
N ALA A 134 -5.32 11.44 10.89
CA ALA A 134 -6.74 11.74 11.08
C ALA A 134 -6.94 12.86 12.11
N THR A 135 -6.23 12.81 13.24
CA THR A 135 -6.34 13.84 14.29
C THR A 135 -5.82 15.20 13.81
N CYS A 136 -4.68 15.24 13.11
CA CYS A 136 -4.16 16.49 12.53
C CYS A 136 -5.12 17.06 11.48
N ALA A 137 -5.59 16.25 10.54
CA ALA A 137 -6.53 16.70 9.50
C ALA A 137 -7.82 17.24 10.10
N PHE A 138 -8.41 16.52 11.06
CA PHE A 138 -9.61 16.96 11.76
C PHE A 138 -9.39 18.27 12.53
N SER A 139 -8.28 18.39 13.26
CA SER A 139 -7.96 19.59 14.05
C SER A 139 -7.80 20.83 13.17
N ILE A 140 -7.12 20.70 12.02
CA ILE A 140 -6.92 21.81 11.07
C ILE A 140 -8.26 22.24 10.47
N LEU A 141 -9.10 21.29 10.05
CA LEU A 141 -10.42 21.59 9.50
C LEU A 141 -11.32 22.25 10.55
N TRP A 142 -11.29 21.76 11.80
CA TRP A 142 -12.05 22.34 12.90
C TRP A 142 -11.69 23.81 13.12
N VAL A 143 -10.40 24.14 13.22
CA VAL A 143 -9.93 25.52 13.42
C VAL A 143 -10.27 26.42 12.24
N ARG A 144 -10.31 25.89 11.01
CA ARG A 144 -10.58 26.70 9.82
C ARG A 144 -12.06 27.08 9.66
N PHE A 145 -12.96 26.23 10.13
CA PHE A 145 -14.41 26.32 9.88
C PHE A 145 -15.25 26.65 11.12
N ASN A 146 -14.63 26.77 12.30
CA ASN A 146 -15.28 27.22 13.53
C ASN A 146 -14.60 28.48 14.08
#